data_AF-A0A3C1F2Y6-F1
#
_entry.id   AF-A0A3C1F2Y6-F1
#
_cell.length_a   1.000
_cell.length_b   1.000
_cell.length_c   1.000
_cell.angle_alpha   90.00
_cell.angle_beta   90.00
_cell.angle_gamma   90.00
#
_symmetry.space_group_name_H-M   'P 1'
#
loop_
_entity.id
_entity.type
_entity.pdbx_description
1 polymer ?
#
loop_
_entity_poly.entity_id
_entity_poly.type
_entity_poly.pdbx_seq_one_letter_code
_entity_poly.pdbx_strand_id
1 'polypeptide(L)' 'MNQIDGAKLRAWRTAQRRSIENVAREIGISYVTLQRWETGKLKTRISPLGQQALAKIGYRE' A
#
# COMPACT_ATOMS: atom_id res chain seq x y z
N MET A 1 -12.94 -2.51 -11.07
CA MET A 1 -12.73 -2.25 -9.63
C MET A 1 -11.36 -2.79 -9.28
N ASN A 2 -10.41 -1.94 -8.91
CA ASN A 2 -9.03 -2.36 -8.66
C ASN A 2 -8.85 -2.83 -7.21
N GLN A 3 -8.65 -4.13 -7.04
CA GLN A 3 -8.15 -4.70 -5.79
C GLN A 3 -6.62 -4.62 -5.81
N ILE A 4 -6.01 -4.44 -4.64
CA ILE A 4 -4.57 -4.64 -4.44
C ILE A 4 -4.32 -5.91 -3.65
N ASP A 5 -3.39 -6.74 -4.09
CA ASP A 5 -2.87 -7.83 -3.27
C ASP A 5 -1.98 -7.28 -2.14
N GLY A 6 -2.49 -7.34 -0.92
CA GLY A 6 -1.78 -6.87 0.28
C GLY A 6 -0.47 -7.59 0.55
N ALA A 7 -0.37 -8.87 0.21
CA ALA A 7 0.86 -9.63 0.37
C ALA A 7 1.92 -9.17 -0.65
N LYS A 8 1.52 -8.91 -1.90
CA LYS A 8 2.43 -8.29 -2.90
C LYS A 8 2.89 -6.90 -2.48
N LEU A 9 1.99 -6.07 -1.96
CA LEU A 9 2.34 -4.73 -1.47
C LEU A 9 3.38 -4.80 -0.36
N ARG A 10 3.20 -5.72 0.59
CA ARG A 10 4.16 -5.97 1.67
C ARG A 10 5.51 -6.43 1.13
N ALA A 11 5.51 -7.40 0.21
CA ALA A 11 6.72 -7.93 -0.39
C ALA A 11 7.51 -6.83 -1.13
N TRP A 12 6.82 -6.03 -1.96
CA TRP A 12 7.40 -4.88 -2.65
C TRP A 12 8.04 -3.90 -1.67
N ARG A 13 7.31 -3.50 -0.61
CA ARG A 13 7.83 -2.56 0.40
C ARG A 13 9.10 -3.11 1.06
N THR A 14 9.10 -4.39 1.43
CA THR A 14 10.25 -5.02 2.08
C THR A 14 11.45 -5.15 1.14
N ALA A 15 11.23 -5.44 -0.15
CA ALA A 15 12.29 -5.48 -1.16
C ALA A 15 12.97 -4.12 -1.35
N GLN A 16 12.19 -3.03 -1.20
CA GLN A 16 12.68 -1.66 -1.22
C GLN A 16 13.33 -1.21 0.11
N ARG A 17 13.43 -2.11 1.11
CA ARG A 17 13.91 -1.81 2.48
C ARG A 17 13.18 -0.62 3.12
N ARG A 18 11.91 -0.39 2.76
CA ARG A 18 11.11 0.71 3.31
C ARG A 18 10.32 0.27 4.54
N SER A 19 10.35 1.09 5.57
CA SER A 19 9.43 0.96 6.70
C SER A 19 8.00 1.28 6.24
N ILE A 20 7.04 0.63 6.87
CA ILE A 20 5.61 0.88 6.62
C ILE A 20 5.23 2.34 6.93
N GLU A 21 5.83 2.96 7.96
CA GLU A 21 5.62 4.38 8.27
C GLU A 21 6.10 5.32 7.16
N ASN A 22 7.25 5.03 6.56
CA ASN A 22 7.78 5.82 5.45
C ASN A 22 6.84 5.77 4.25
N VAL A 23 6.43 4.55 3.86
CA VAL A 23 5.50 4.38 2.73
C VAL A 23 4.16 5.04 3.02
N ALA A 24 3.62 4.88 4.24
CA ALA A 24 2.35 5.50 4.64
C ALA A 24 2.43 7.04 4.56
N ARG A 25 3.56 7.62 5.01
CA ARG A 25 3.80 9.07 4.92
C ARG A 25 3.94 9.54 3.47
N GLU A 26 4.67 8.81 2.63
CA GLU A 26 4.85 9.13 1.21
C GLU A 26 3.54 9.11 0.42
N ILE A 27 2.64 8.18 0.73
CA ILE A 27 1.31 8.10 0.09
C ILE A 27 0.25 8.95 0.79
N GLY A 28 0.56 9.57 1.92
CA GLY A 28 -0.35 10.45 2.66
C GLY A 28 -1.47 9.74 3.42
N ILE A 29 -1.24 8.52 3.93
CA ILE A 29 -2.21 7.78 4.75
C ILE A 29 -1.63 7.42 6.12
N SER A 30 -2.49 6.98 7.04
CA SER A 30 -2.04 6.50 8.34
C SER A 30 -1.30 5.15 8.24
N TYR A 31 -0.34 4.91 9.12
CA TYR A 31 0.31 3.61 9.30
C TYR A 31 -0.71 2.46 9.38
N VAL A 32 -1.77 2.66 10.16
CA VAL A 32 -2.82 1.65 10.40
C VAL A 32 -3.56 1.32 9.11
N THR A 33 -3.81 2.32 8.26
CA THR A 33 -4.44 2.13 6.95
C THR A 33 -3.55 1.25 6.07
N LEU A 34 -2.25 1.57 5.97
CA LEU A 34 -1.33 0.77 5.16
C LEU A 34 -1.17 -0.66 5.70
N GLN A 35 -1.11 -0.82 7.02
CA GLN A 35 -1.04 -2.14 7.66
C GLN A 35 -2.28 -2.99 7.36
N ARG A 36 -3.47 -2.38 7.36
CA ARG A 36 -4.72 -3.07 6.99
C ARG A 36 -4.75 -3.48 5.52
N TRP A 37 -4.12 -2.71 4.64
CA TRP A 37 -3.94 -3.07 3.23
C TRP A 37 -3.02 -4.29 3.11
N GLU A 38 -1.84 -4.25 3.75
CA GLU A 38 -0.86 -5.34 3.69
C GLU A 38 -1.35 -6.66 4.30
N THR A 39 -2.21 -6.59 5.31
CA THR A 39 -2.72 -7.79 6.02
C THR A 39 -4.00 -8.37 5.41
N GLY A 40 -4.55 -7.73 4.36
CA GLY A 40 -5.81 -8.17 3.75
C GLY A 40 -7.04 -8.04 4.67
N LYS A 41 -6.90 -7.42 5.85
CA LYS A 41 -8.00 -7.20 6.81
C LYS A 41 -9.02 -6.20 6.29
N LEU A 42 -8.61 -5.28 5.41
CA LEU A 42 -9.53 -4.59 4.52
C LEU A 42 -9.68 -5.47 3.29
N LYS A 43 -10.87 -6.05 3.03
CA LYS A 43 -11.20 -6.61 1.71
C LYS A 43 -11.18 -5.47 0.68
N THR A 44 -9.98 -5.16 0.20
CA THR A 44 -9.64 -4.66 -1.14
C THR A 44 -10.64 -3.68 -1.76
N ARG A 45 -10.84 -2.54 -1.08
CA ARG A 45 -11.23 -1.30 -1.73
C ARG A 45 -10.25 -0.21 -1.31
N ILE A 46 -9.19 -0.06 -2.10
CA ILE A 46 -8.42 1.19 -2.03
C ILE A 46 -9.15 2.24 -2.86
N SER A 47 -9.12 3.48 -2.39
CA SER A 47 -9.65 4.57 -3.22
C SER A 47 -8.75 4.75 -4.45
N PRO A 48 -9.29 5.32 -5.55
CA PRO A 48 -8.48 5.68 -6.72
C PRO A 48 -7.26 6.54 -6.37
N LEU A 49 -7.36 7.39 -5.34
CA LEU A 49 -6.26 8.20 -4.83
C LEU A 49 -5.18 7.34 -4.20
N GLY A 50 -5.56 6.35 -3.37
CA GLY A 50 -4.61 5.39 -2.79
C GLY A 50 -3.87 4.60 -3.86
N GLN A 51 -4.56 4.23 -4.94
CA GLN A 51 -3.93 3.52 -6.04
C GLN A 51 -2.97 4.40 -6.84
N GLN A 52 -3.37 5.64 -7.12
CA GLN A 52 -2.50 6.60 -7.79
C GLN A 52 -1.26 6.91 -6.94
N ALA A 53 -1.40 7.00 -5.62
CA ALA A 53 -0.28 7.20 -4.71
C ALA A 53 0.68 6.00 -4.71
N LEU A 54 0.16 4.77 -4.69
CA LEU A 54 0.99 3.56 -4.85
C LEU A 54 1.73 3.54 -6.20
N ALA A 55 1.06 3.90 -7.30
CA ALA A 55 1.70 4.01 -8.61
C ALA A 55 2.79 5.09 -8.64
N LYS A 56 2.59 6.22 -7.96
CA LYS A 56 3.58 7.31 -7.85
C LYS A 56 4.85 6.90 -7.10
N ILE A 57 4.74 6.05 -6.09
CA ILE A 57 5.91 5.52 -5.36
C ILE A 57 6.55 4.31 -6.05
N GLY A 58 6.05 3.92 -7.24
CA GLY A 58 6.62 2.83 -8.03
C GLY A 58 6.06 1.44 -7.72
N TYR A 59 4.98 1.32 -6.95
CA TYR A 59 4.26 0.06 -6.82
C TYR A 59 3.47 -0.23 -8.10
N ARG A 60 3.70 -1.40 -8.70
CA ARG A 60 2.92 -1.95 -9.81
C ARG A 60 2.52 -3.39 -9.43
N GLU A 61 1.27 -3.73 -9.69
CA GLU A 61 0.63 -4.96 -9.23
C GLU A 61 0.75 -6.13 -10.21
#